data_AF-W1Y4W3-F1
#
_entry.id   AF-W1Y4W3-F1
#
_cell.length_a   1.000
_cell.length_b   1.000
_cell.length_c   1.000
_cell.angle_alpha   90.00
_cell.angle_beta   90.00
_cell.angle_gamma   90.00
#
_symmetry.space_group_name_H-M   'P 1'
#
loop_
_entity.id
_entity.type
_entity.pdbx_description
1 polymer ?
#
loop_
_entity_poly.entity_id
_entity_poly.type
_entity_poly.pdbx_seq_one_letter_code
_entity_poly.pdbx_strand_id
1 'polypeptide(L)' 'ATGQKRVKAIRRLDVLDAFHKSGNKPEWMVLNILPVIPPDLRPMLQLDGGRFASSDLNDLYRRVINRNNRLKR' A
#
# COMPACT_ATOMS: atom_id res chain seq x y z
N ALA A 1 0.58 -30.29 -24.70
CA ALA A 1 1.22 -29.02 -24.27
C ALA A 1 0.36 -27.75 -24.51
N THR A 2 -0.83 -27.84 -25.11
CA THR A 2 -1.68 -26.68 -25.50
C THR A 2 -2.57 -26.14 -24.38
N GLY A 3 -3.04 -26.99 -23.45
CA GLY A 3 -3.96 -26.59 -22.37
C GLY A 3 -3.39 -25.56 -21.39
N GLN A 4 -2.12 -25.70 -20.99
CA GLN A 4 -1.50 -24.79 -20.03
C GLN A 4 -1.36 -23.35 -20.56
N LYS A 5 -1.11 -23.18 -21.86
CA LYS A 5 -1.06 -21.85 -22.49
C LYS A 5 -2.44 -21.19 -22.47
N ARG A 6 -3.50 -21.96 -22.77
CA ARG A 6 -4.89 -21.48 -22.72
C ARG A 6 -5.30 -21.05 -21.31
N VAL A 7 -4.98 -21.85 -20.30
CA VAL A 7 -5.29 -21.51 -18.89
C VAL A 7 -4.60 -20.21 -18.45
N LYS A 8 -3.32 -20.02 -18.80
CA LYS A 8 -2.61 -18.76 -18.52
C LYS A 8 -3.23 -17.56 -19.24
N ALA A 9 -3.67 -17.75 -20.49
CA ALA A 9 -4.30 -16.68 -21.26
C ALA A 9 -5.64 -16.26 -20.66
N ILE A 10 -6.47 -17.23 -20.24
CA ILE A 10 -7.76 -16.95 -19.59
C ILE A 10 -7.55 -16.12 -18.31
N ARG A 11 -6.62 -16.53 -17.42
CA ARG A 11 -6.33 -15.78 -16.18
C ARG A 11 -5.87 -14.34 -16.44
N ARG A 12 -5.14 -14.10 -17.53
CA ARG A 12 -4.73 -12.73 -17.91
C ARG A 12 -5.91 -11.93 -18.44
N LEU A 13 -6.78 -12.56 -19.22
CA LEU A 13 -7.98 -11.94 -19.74
C LEU A 13 -8.91 -11.51 -18.59
N ASP A 14 -9.06 -12.34 -17.55
CA ASP A 14 -9.88 -12.01 -16.38
C ASP A 14 -9.42 -10.71 -15.70
N VAL A 15 -8.11 -10.51 -15.57
CA VAL A 15 -7.54 -9.27 -15.00
C VAL A 15 -7.79 -8.07 -15.92
N LEU A 16 -7.61 -8.23 -17.23
CA LEU A 16 -7.85 -7.16 -18.21
C LEU A 16 -9.32 -6.75 -18.27
N ASP A 17 -10.23 -7.73 -18.21
CA ASP A 17 -11.68 -7.49 -18.19
C ASP A 17 -12.11 -6.77 -16.90
N ALA A 18 -11.51 -7.11 -15.75
CA ALA A 18 -11.75 -6.39 -14.50
C ALA A 18 -11.32 -4.91 -14.57
N PHE A 19 -10.16 -4.60 -15.16
CA PHE A 19 -9.74 -3.22 -15.39
C PHE A 19 -10.67 -2.50 -16.38
N HIS A 20 -11.05 -3.17 -17.47
CA HIS A 20 -11.94 -2.59 -18.48
C HIS A 20 -13.32 -2.23 -17.90
N LYS A 21 -13.94 -3.14 -17.15
CA LYS A 21 -15.27 -2.94 -16.54
C LYS A 21 -15.28 -1.90 -15.43
N SER A 22 -14.22 -1.83 -14.63
CA SER A 22 -14.14 -0.88 -13.51
C SER A 22 -13.72 0.53 -13.93
N GLY A 23 -13.14 0.70 -15.12
CA GLY A 23 -12.53 1.96 -15.55
C GLY A 23 -11.26 2.32 -14.78
N ASN A 24 -10.82 1.46 -13.85
CA ASN A 24 -9.57 1.64 -13.13
C ASN A 24 -8.40 1.54 -14.11
N LYS A 25 -7.40 2.39 -13.92
CA LYS A 25 -6.21 2.36 -14.76
C LYS A 25 -5.11 1.54 -14.09
N PRO A 26 -4.39 0.65 -14.81
CA PRO A 26 -3.34 -0.18 -14.22
C PRO A 26 -2.23 0.61 -13.53
N GLU A 27 -1.92 1.82 -13.99
CA GLU A 27 -0.93 2.70 -13.38
C GLU A 27 -1.25 3.09 -11.93
N TRP A 28 -2.51 3.00 -11.49
CA TRP A 28 -2.91 3.27 -10.10
C TRP A 28 -2.36 2.25 -9.11
N MET A 29 -1.90 1.08 -9.58
CA MET A 29 -1.21 0.11 -8.73
C MET A 29 0.19 0.60 -8.30
N VAL A 30 0.76 1.58 -9.01
CA VAL A 30 2.06 2.17 -8.68
C VAL A 30 1.85 3.48 -7.93
N LEU A 31 2.26 3.50 -6.66
CA LEU A 31 2.03 4.64 -5.78
C LEU A 31 3.10 5.72 -5.93
N ASN A 32 2.71 6.91 -6.38
CA ASN A 32 3.57 8.11 -6.37
C ASN A 32 3.43 8.92 -5.07
N ILE A 33 2.23 8.92 -4.49
CA ILE A 33 1.89 9.62 -3.25
C ILE A 33 1.29 8.58 -2.31
N LEU A 34 1.96 8.29 -1.20
CA LEU A 34 1.47 7.35 -0.20
C LEU A 34 0.54 8.09 0.77
N PRO A 35 -0.77 7.75 0.84
CA PRO A 35 -1.67 8.35 1.81
C PRO A 35 -1.29 7.96 3.24
N VAL A 36 -1.46 8.92 4.16
CA VAL A 36 -1.21 8.73 5.59
C VAL A 36 -2.54 8.84 6.33
N ILE A 37 -2.86 7.82 7.13
CA ILE A 37 -4.11 7.78 7.90
C ILE A 37 -4.16 8.95 8.90
N PRO A 38 -5.33 9.59 9.13
CA PRO A 38 -5.48 10.64 10.14
C PRO A 38 -4.96 10.23 11.53
N PRO A 39 -4.44 11.18 12.33
CA PRO A 39 -3.87 10.90 13.65
C PRO A 39 -4.90 10.34 14.64
N ASP A 40 -6.18 10.72 14.53
CA ASP A 40 -7.24 10.24 15.43
C ASP A 40 -7.48 8.73 15.29
N LEU A 41 -7.27 8.18 14.09
CA LEU A 41 -7.32 6.75 13.82
C LEU A 41 -5.99 6.03 14.13
N ARG A 42 -4.96 6.79 14.52
CA ARG A 42 -3.63 6.31 14.93
C ARG A 42 -3.27 6.84 16.32
N PRO A 43 -4.10 6.56 17.35
CA PRO A 43 -3.89 7.14 18.66
C PRO A 43 -2.53 6.72 19.22
N MET A 44 -1.81 7.71 19.74
CA MET A 44 -0.66 7.49 20.60
C MET A 44 -1.17 7.64 22.03
N LEU A 45 -1.15 6.54 22.79
CA LEU A 45 -1.64 6.56 24.15
C LEU A 45 -0.47 6.90 25.08
N GLN A 46 -0.61 7.97 25.84
CA GLN A 46 0.30 8.24 26.94
C GLN A 46 -0.06 7.29 28.09
N LEU A 47 0.93 6.55 28.59
CA LEU A 47 0.81 5.69 29.75
C LEU A 47 1.37 6.41 30.98
N ASP A 48 0.97 5.95 32.17
CA ASP A 48 1.52 6.42 33.44
C ASP A 48 3.05 6.24 33.47
N GLY A 49 3.74 7.25 34.01
CA GLY A 49 5.21 7.25 34.11
C GLY A 49 5.95 7.71 32.84
N GLY A 50 5.29 8.44 31.93
CA GLY A 50 5.95 9.11 30.79
C GLY A 50 6.28 8.21 29.60
N ARG A 51 5.72 7.00 29.56
CA ARG A 51 5.86 6.08 28.42
C ARG A 51 4.76 6.36 27.40
N PHE A 52 5.08 6.21 26.12
CA PHE A 52 4.10 6.31 25.03
C PHE A 52 3.90 4.93 24.42
N ALA A 53 2.67 4.44 24.42
CA ALA A 53 2.27 3.32 23.58
C ALA A 53 1.93 3.88 22.20
N SER A 54 2.76 3.57 21.21
CA SER A 54 2.49 3.91 19.82
C SER A 54 2.01 2.66 19.08
N SER A 55 1.07 2.84 18.16
CA SER A 55 0.74 1.82 17.17
C SER A 55 1.96 1.49 16.29
N ASP A 56 2.15 0.20 15.96
CA ASP A 56 3.17 -0.28 14.99
C ASP A 56 3.12 0.47 13.65
N LEU A 57 1.94 0.98 13.29
CA LEU A 57 1.72 1.75 12.08
C LEU A 57 2.53 3.05 12.03
N ASN A 58 2.69 3.73 13.17
CA ASN A 58 3.48 4.96 13.23
C ASN A 58 4.97 4.70 12.99
N ASP A 59 5.48 3.56 13.46
CA ASP A 59 6.87 3.17 13.24
C ASP A 59 7.12 2.77 11.78
N LEU A 60 6.15 2.08 11.15
CA LEU A 60 6.18 1.80 9.71
C LEU A 60 6.22 3.08 8.88
N TYR A 61 5.34 4.06 9.17
CA TYR A 61 5.36 5.35 8.48
C TYR A 61 6.69 6.09 8.67
N ARG A 62 7.23 6.11 9.90
CA ARG A 62 8.52 6.75 10.20
C ARG A 62 9.66 6.16 9.35
N ARG A 63 9.69 4.84 9.17
CA ARG A 63 10.70 4.16 8.32
C ARG A 63 10.62 4.59 6.86
N VAL A 64 9.42 4.62 6.29
CA VAL A 64 9.21 5.02 4.88
C VAL A 64 9.62 6.47 4.67
N ILE A 65 9.18 7.38 5.55
CA ILE A 65 9.50 8.81 5.47
C ILE A 65 11.02 9.02 5.55
N ASN A 66 11.70 8.38 6.49
CA ASN A 66 13.15 8.51 6.65
C ASN A 66 13.91 7.99 5.42
N ARG A 67 13.48 6.89 4.82
CA ARG A 67 14.10 6.38 3.58
C ARG A 67 13.88 7.34 2.42
N ASN A 68 12.67 7.89 2.26
CA ASN A 68 12.35 8.85 1.21
C ASN A 68 13.16 10.15 1.35
N ASN A 69 13.25 10.68 2.57
CA ASN A 69 14.04 11.88 2.85
C ASN A 69 15.54 11.67 2.60
N ARG A 70 16.06 10.46 2.87
CA ARG A 70 17.45 10.12 2.52
C ARG A 70 17.66 10.02 1.02
N LEU A 71 16.69 9.52 0.26
CA LEU A 71 16.79 9.41 -1.19
C LEU A 71 16.71 10.78 -1.89
N LYS A 72 16.00 11.74 -1.30
CA LYS A 72 15.90 13.12 -1.79
C LYS A 72 17.16 13.96 -1.55
N ARG A 73 18.03 13.54 -0.63
CA ARG A 73 19.33 14.18 -0.35
C ARG A 73 20.38 13.60 -1.26
#